data_AF-A0A6P0VSH3-F1
#
_entry.id   AF-A0A6P0VSH3-F1
#
_cell.length_a   1.000
_cell.length_b   1.000
_cell.length_c   1.000
_cell.angle_alpha   90.00
_cell.angle_beta   90.00
_cell.angle_gamma   90.00
#
_symmetry.space_group_name_H-M   'P 1'
#
loop_
_entity.id
_entity.type
_entity.pdbx_description
1 polymer ?
#
loop_
_entity_poly.entity_id
_entity_poly.type
_entity_poly.pdbx_seq_one_letter_code
_entity_poly.pdbx_strand_id
1 'polypeptide(L)' 'MDTTAQVASLAVIVEALDEEALGFYIKYGFQQFRKEPMKLYLPMKSIKELCQDIGI' A
#
# COMPACT_ATOMS: atom_id res chain seq x y z
N MET A 1 -11.97 19.18 -14.19
CA MET A 1 -11.12 19.49 -13.01
C MET A 1 -10.46 18.18 -12.68
N ASP A 2 -9.26 17.94 -13.24
CA ASP A 2 -8.67 16.60 -13.34
C ASP A 2 -7.20 16.66 -12.87
N THR A 3 -6.98 17.22 -11.68
CA THR A 3 -5.63 17.36 -11.11
C THR A 3 -5.17 16.13 -10.34
N THR A 4 -6.03 15.15 -10.08
CA THR A 4 -5.67 13.92 -9.34
C THR A 4 -5.01 12.86 -10.23
N ALA A 5 -5.14 12.96 -11.56
CA ALA A 5 -4.60 11.97 -12.51
C ALA A 5 -3.07 12.05 -12.71
N GLN A 6 -2.39 13.01 -12.10
CA GLN A 6 -0.99 13.37 -12.42
C GLN A 6 -0.02 13.38 -11.23
N VAL A 7 -0.32 12.68 -10.14
CA VAL A 7 0.74 12.26 -9.23
C VAL A 7 1.10 10.83 -9.61
N ALA A 8 2.27 10.64 -10.24
CA ALA A 8 2.80 9.33 -10.61
C ALA A 8 3.25 8.53 -9.36
N SER A 9 2.32 8.32 -8.43
CA SER A 9 2.51 7.52 -7.23
C SER A 9 2.61 6.05 -7.63
N LEU A 10 3.70 5.39 -7.24
CA LEU A 10 3.93 3.97 -7.53
C LEU A 10 3.30 3.06 -6.47
N ALA A 11 3.40 3.45 -5.20
CA ALA A 11 2.92 2.66 -4.07
C ALA A 11 2.69 3.53 -2.83
N VAL A 12 1.90 3.02 -1.88
CA VAL A 12 1.84 3.52 -0.50
C VAL A 12 2.90 2.78 0.30
N ILE A 13 3.72 3.51 1.06
CA ILE A 13 4.76 2.92 1.92
C ILE A 13 4.36 3.12 3.38
N VAL A 14 4.55 2.08 4.19
CA VAL A 14 4.31 2.10 5.63
C VAL A 14 5.51 1.52 6.36
N GLU A 15 5.69 1.93 7.61
CA GLU A 15 6.63 1.33 8.56
C GLU A 15 5.82 0.74 9.71
N ALA A 16 5.94 -0.57 9.91
CA ALA A 16 5.28 -1.28 10.99
C ALA A 16 5.96 -0.90 12.32
N LEU A 17 5.13 -0.64 13.34
CA LEU A 17 5.61 -0.31 14.68
C LEU A 17 6.21 -1.53 15.39
N ASP A 18 5.64 -2.71 15.14
CA ASP A 18 6.01 -3.98 15.74
C ASP A 18 5.60 -5.16 14.82
N GLU A 19 5.87 -6.39 15.28
CA GLU A 19 5.55 -7.62 14.55
C GLU A 19 4.04 -7.87 14.41
N GLU A 20 3.21 -7.34 15.32
CA GLU A 20 1.76 -7.44 15.23
C GLU A 20 1.25 -6.56 14.08
N ALA A 21 1.68 -5.31 14.02
CA ALA A 21 1.41 -4.40 12.92
C ALA A 21 1.94 -4.95 11.59
N LEU A 22 3.12 -5.57 11.60
CA LEU A 22 3.69 -6.22 10.43
C LEU A 22 2.75 -7.31 9.89
N GLY A 23 2.28 -8.20 10.76
CA GLY A 23 1.31 -9.25 10.41
C GLY A 23 -0.01 -8.68 9.88
N PHE A 24 -0.50 -7.58 10.47
CA PHE A 24 -1.67 -6.86 9.99
C PHE A 24 -1.48 -6.37 8.55
N TYR A 25 -0.39 -5.66 8.26
CA TYR A 25 -0.16 -5.13 6.91
C TYR A 25 -0.02 -6.24 5.87
N ILE A 26 0.72 -7.32 6.18
CA ILE A 26 0.86 -8.48 5.30
C ILE A 26 -0.50 -9.12 5.00
N LYS A 27 -1.36 -9.29 6.01
CA LYS A 27 -2.71 -9.85 5.84
C LYS A 27 -3.55 -9.06 4.83
N TYR A 28 -3.38 -7.74 4.75
CA TYR A 28 -4.10 -6.88 3.82
C TYR A 28 -3.36 -6.61 2.51
N GLY A 29 -2.32 -7.41 2.20
CA GLY A 29 -1.69 -7.40 0.88
C GLY A 29 -0.48 -6.48 0.74
N PHE A 30 0.00 -5.87 1.82
CA PHE A 30 1.28 -5.17 1.79
C PHE A 30 2.45 -6.16 1.64
N GLN A 31 3.48 -5.72 0.93
CA GLN A 31 4.68 -6.51 0.64
C GLN A 31 5.88 -5.90 1.37
N GLN A 32 6.69 -6.73 2.02
CA GLN A 32 7.88 -6.28 2.75
C GLN A 32 9.01 -5.86 1.81
N PHE A 33 9.79 -4.86 2.21
CA PHE A 33 11.07 -4.58 1.56
C PHE A 33 12.11 -5.63 1.93
N ARG A 34 12.92 -6.06 0.95
CA ARG A 34 13.94 -7.11 1.16
C ARG A 34 15.00 -6.76 2.21
N LYS A 35 15.34 -5.48 2.34
CA LYS A 35 16.42 -5.00 3.24
C LYS A 35 15.89 -4.49 4.58
N GLU A 36 14.63 -4.05 4.62
CA GLU A 36 14.01 -3.42 5.79
C GLU A 36 12.64 -4.08 5.99
N PRO A 37 12.56 -5.26 6.64
CA PRO A 37 11.33 -6.04 6.71
C PRO A 37 10.17 -5.36 7.43
N MET A 38 10.46 -4.37 8.29
CA MET A 38 9.45 -3.54 8.96
C MET A 38 8.87 -2.46 8.05
N LYS A 39 9.53 -2.14 6.93
CA LYS A 39 8.95 -1.31 5.89
C LYS A 39 8.20 -2.19 4.89
N LEU A 40 7.02 -1.75 4.52
CA LEU A 40 6.19 -2.42 3.54
C LEU A 40 5.66 -1.44 2.52
N TYR A 41 5.18 -1.97 1.40
CA TYR A 41 4.52 -1.19 0.37
C TYR A 41 3.28 -1.90 -0.17
N LEU A 42 2.30 -1.11 -0.61
CA LEU A 42 1.12 -1.56 -1.33
C LEU A 42 1.08 -0.86 -2.69
N PRO A 43 1.15 -1.59 -3.83
CA PRO A 43 1.14 -0.98 -5.16
C PRO A 43 -0.14 -0.18 -5.42
N MET A 44 -0.03 0.96 -6.11
CA MET A 44 -1.21 1.75 -6.49
C MET A 44 -2.19 0.98 -7.38
N LYS A 45 -1.73 -0.06 -8.09
CA LYS A 45 -2.60 -1.00 -8.81
C LYS A 45 -3.61 -1.66 -7.87
N SER A 46 -3.15 -2.13 -6.72
CA SER A 46 -4.01 -2.76 -5.70
C SER A 46 -4.97 -1.75 -5.08
N ILE A 47 -4.53 -0.50 -4.88
CA ILE A 47 -5.42 0.59 -4.42
C ILE A 47 -6.50 0.89 -5.46
N LYS A 48 -6.14 0.92 -6.75
CA LYS A 48 -7.11 1.13 -7.83
C LYS A 48 -8.17 0.03 -7.87
N GLU A 49 -7.76 -1.24 -7.79
CA GLU A 49 -8.67 -2.39 -7.72
C GLU A 49 -9.62 -2.24 -6.51
N LEU A 50 -9.08 -1.88 -5.34
CA LEU A 50 -9.87 -1.64 -4.14
C LEU A 50 -10.90 -0.50 -4.31
N CYS A 51 -10.51 0.64 -4.88
CA CYS A 51 -11.43 1.76 -5.14
C CYS A 51 -12.56 1.34 -6.10
N GLN A 52 -12.23 0.57 -7.14
CA GLN A 52 -13.21 0.06 -8.10
C GLN A 52 -14.20 -0.89 -7.44
N ASP A 53 -13.74 -1.77 -6.54
CA ASP A 53 -14.59 -2.71 -5.81
C ASP A 53 -15.54 -2.01 -4.84
N ILE A 54 -15.09 -0.90 -4.22
CA ILE A 54 -15.89 -0.13 -3.25
C ILE A 54 -16.77 0.93 -3.97
N GLY A 55 -16.60 1.11 -5.28
CA GLY A 55 -17.42 2.00 -6.10
C GLY A 55 -17.15 3.50 -5.88
N ILE A 56 -15.90 3.86 -5.54
CA ILE A 56 -15.46 5.24 -5.29
C ILE A 56 -14.53 5.71 -6.42
#